data_AF-A0AAJ6KGT7-F1
#
_entry.id   AF-A0AAJ6KGT7-F1
#
_cell.length_a   1.000
_cell.length_b   1.000
_cell.length_c   1.000
_cell.angle_alpha   90.00
_cell.angle_beta   90.00
_cell.angle_gamma   90.00
#
_symmetry.space_group_name_H-M   'P 1'
#
loop_
_entity.id
_entity.type
_entity.pdbx_description
1 polymer ?
#
loop_
_entity_poly.entity_id
_entity_poly.type
_entity_poly.pdbx_seq_one_letter_code
_entity_poly.pdbx_strand_id
1 'polypeptide(L)'
;MITGSRETDVDGLPVARVGDRATCRKHKGVFAIVDGDSSIIIEGQPVALDGAYLACGCIVSTQRQSRNYVDLGFKADSQSIATLAAESPGIAMPLDKPPVCLECLLSGAGEGAPLLSRR
;
A
#
# COMPACT_ATOMS: atom_id res chain seq x y z
N MET A 1 -4.06 2.08 -9.27
CA MET A 1 -4.88 1.43 -10.31
C MET A 1 -4.62 -0.07 -10.30
N ILE A 2 -5.54 -0.88 -10.83
CA ILE A 2 -5.41 -2.34 -10.91
C ILE A 2 -5.12 -2.78 -12.35
N THR A 3 -5.61 -2.01 -13.31
CA THR A 3 -5.41 -2.20 -14.75
C THR A 3 -5.08 -0.86 -15.38
N GLY A 4 -4.28 -0.89 -16.44
CA GLY A 4 -3.87 0.26 -17.24
C GLY A 4 -3.53 -0.18 -18.67
N SER A 5 -3.08 0.76 -19.49
CA SER A 5 -2.63 0.49 -20.87
C SER A 5 -1.44 -0.48 -20.90
N ARG A 6 -1.35 -1.32 -21.93
CA ARG A 6 -0.24 -2.27 -22.12
C ARG A 6 0.90 -1.70 -22.96
N GLU A 7 0.58 -0.78 -23.85
CA GLU A 7 1.50 -0.25 -24.85
C GLU A 7 2.13 1.08 -24.41
N THR A 8 1.49 1.77 -23.47
CA THR A 8 1.90 3.11 -23.04
C THR A 8 2.11 3.16 -21.54
N ASP A 9 3.34 3.47 -21.17
CA ASP A 9 3.75 3.71 -19.80
C ASP A 9 4.37 5.10 -19.63
N VAL A 10 4.31 5.60 -18.40
CA VAL A 10 5.03 6.79 -17.94
C VAL A 10 5.90 6.35 -16.78
N ASP A 11 7.21 6.54 -16.90
CA ASP A 11 8.22 6.08 -15.94
C ASP A 11 8.15 4.56 -15.67
N GLY A 12 7.78 3.75 -16.68
CA GLY A 12 7.62 2.30 -16.53
C GLY A 12 6.31 1.89 -15.84
N LEU A 13 5.41 2.82 -15.53
CA LEU A 13 4.07 2.52 -15.00
C LEU A 13 3.00 2.69 -16.08
N PRO A 14 2.08 1.72 -16.23
CA PRO A 14 1.07 1.78 -17.28
C PRO A 14 0.09 2.93 -17.04
N VAL A 15 -0.25 3.68 -18.09
CA VAL A 15 -1.18 4.82 -17.98
C VAL A 15 -2.63 4.33 -17.79
N ALA A 16 -3.37 4.94 -16.86
CA ALA A 16 -4.78 4.67 -16.65
C ALA A 16 -5.66 5.47 -17.64
N ARG A 17 -6.69 4.82 -18.19
CA ARG A 17 -7.66 5.41 -19.14
C ARG A 17 -9.09 5.24 -18.64
N VAL A 18 -10.03 5.93 -19.27
CA VAL A 18 -11.46 5.70 -19.02
C VAL A 18 -11.82 4.25 -19.35
N GLY A 19 -12.45 3.57 -18.39
CA GLY A 19 -12.75 2.13 -18.46
C GLY A 19 -11.80 1.24 -17.66
N ASP A 20 -10.61 1.73 -17.29
CA ASP A 20 -9.70 0.98 -16.42
C ASP A 20 -10.24 0.87 -14.99
N ARG A 21 -9.78 -0.16 -14.27
CA ARG A 21 -10.26 -0.50 -12.93
C ARG A 21 -9.31 0.03 -11.84
N ALA A 22 -9.89 0.65 -10.82
CA ALA A 22 -9.17 1.15 -9.66
C ALA A 22 -9.90 0.82 -8.35
N THR A 23 -9.11 0.60 -7.29
CA THR A 23 -9.64 0.31 -5.96
C THR A 23 -9.98 1.61 -5.23
N CYS A 24 -11.23 1.75 -4.82
CA CYS A 24 -11.65 2.86 -3.98
C CYS A 24 -11.36 2.54 -2.51
N ARG A 25 -10.56 3.38 -1.84
CA ARG A 25 -10.24 3.20 -0.41
C ARG A 25 -11.44 3.46 0.51
N LYS A 26 -12.36 4.35 0.10
CA LYS A 26 -13.57 4.69 0.88
C LYS A 26 -14.59 3.55 0.87
N HIS A 27 -14.89 3.03 -0.32
CA HIS A 27 -15.89 1.97 -0.51
C HIS A 27 -15.30 0.54 -0.48
N LYS A 28 -13.98 0.41 -0.32
CA LYS A 28 -13.23 -0.86 -0.27
C LYS A 28 -13.59 -1.82 -1.43
N GLY A 29 -13.77 -1.27 -2.62
CA GLY A 29 -14.21 -2.01 -3.80
C GLY A 29 -13.46 -1.60 -5.05
N VAL A 30 -13.64 -2.38 -6.12
CA VAL A 30 -13.05 -2.10 -7.43
C VAL A 30 -14.10 -1.44 -8.31
N PHE A 31 -13.77 -0.26 -8.85
CA PHE A 31 -14.66 0.52 -9.69
C PHE A 31 -13.95 0.92 -10.97
N ALA A 32 -14.71 1.05 -12.06
CA ALA A 32 -14.19 1.59 -13.30
C ALA A 32 -14.01 3.11 -13.19
N ILE A 33 -13.00 3.63 -13.88
CA ILE A 33 -12.81 5.06 -14.08
C ILE A 33 -13.79 5.51 -15.17
N VAL A 34 -14.62 6.50 -14.87
CA VAL A 34 -15.68 6.98 -15.77
C VAL A 34 -15.39 8.36 -16.35
N ASP A 35 -14.33 9.00 -15.88
CA ASP A 35 -13.95 10.36 -16.25
C ASP A 35 -12.47 10.43 -16.62
N GLY A 36 -12.13 11.35 -17.52
CA GLY A 36 -10.79 11.48 -18.07
C GLY A 36 -10.65 12.73 -18.93
N ASP A 37 -9.42 13.16 -19.16
CA ASP A 37 -9.13 14.34 -19.96
C ASP A 37 -9.24 14.03 -21.46
N SER A 38 -10.09 14.78 -22.17
CA SER A 38 -10.32 14.60 -23.61
C SER A 38 -9.22 15.20 -24.49
N SER A 39 -8.31 15.99 -23.93
CA SER A 39 -7.17 16.56 -24.67
C SER A 39 -6.07 15.52 -24.88
N ILE A 40 -5.98 14.54 -23.99
CA ILE A 40 -4.99 13.47 -24.02
C ILE A 40 -5.70 12.14 -24.30
N ILE A 41 -5.66 11.71 -25.57
CA ILE A 41 -6.24 10.45 -26.01
C ILE A 41 -5.12 9.43 -26.21
N ILE A 42 -5.22 8.30 -25.52
CA ILE A 42 -4.31 7.16 -25.67
C ILE A 42 -5.16 5.96 -26.09
N GLU A 43 -4.81 5.33 -27.22
CA GLU A 43 -5.51 4.15 -27.74
C GLU A 43 -7.03 4.39 -27.96
N GLY A 44 -7.40 5.61 -28.34
CA GLY A 44 -8.79 6.00 -28.56
C GLY A 44 -9.62 6.22 -27.30
N GLN A 45 -9.01 6.14 -26.11
CA GLN A 45 -9.67 6.43 -24.83
C GLN A 45 -9.01 7.65 -24.15
N PRO A 46 -9.79 8.52 -23.51
CA PRO A 46 -9.25 9.64 -22.75
C PRO A 46 -8.49 9.15 -21.51
N VAL A 47 -7.40 9.84 -21.18
CA VAL A 47 -6.52 9.49 -20.05
C VAL A 47 -7.13 9.91 -18.72
N ALA A 48 -7.06 9.03 -17.74
CA ALA A 48 -7.48 9.30 -16.38
C ALA A 48 -6.34 9.94 -15.59
N LEU A 49 -6.38 11.27 -15.45
CA LEU A 49 -5.42 12.04 -14.65
C LEU A 49 -5.74 11.98 -13.14
N ASP A 50 -4.86 12.60 -12.34
CA ASP A 50 -5.15 12.88 -10.94
C ASP A 50 -6.45 13.69 -10.82
N GLY A 51 -7.35 13.24 -9.93
CA GLY A 51 -8.65 13.85 -9.75
C GLY A 51 -9.78 13.24 -10.60
N ALA A 52 -9.50 12.29 -11.48
CA ALA A 52 -10.54 11.61 -12.28
C ALA A 52 -11.57 10.88 -11.40
N TYR A 53 -12.84 10.87 -11.82
CA TYR A 53 -13.91 10.19 -11.10
C TYR A 53 -13.99 8.69 -11.40
N LEU A 54 -14.20 7.92 -10.33
CA LEU A 54 -14.63 6.53 -10.38
C LEU A 54 -16.15 6.43 -10.49
N ALA A 55 -16.64 5.27 -10.95
CA ALA A 55 -18.07 4.95 -11.00
C ALA A 55 -18.76 5.05 -9.62
N CYS A 56 -18.00 4.95 -8.52
CA CYS A 56 -18.53 5.17 -7.16
C CYS A 56 -18.57 6.65 -6.72
N GLY A 57 -18.26 7.59 -7.61
CA GLY A 57 -18.24 9.04 -7.34
C GLY A 57 -17.01 9.54 -6.58
N CYS A 58 -16.04 8.69 -6.30
CA CYS A 58 -14.79 9.09 -5.66
C CYS A 58 -13.74 9.51 -6.70
N ILE A 59 -12.92 10.50 -6.34
CA ILE A 59 -11.75 10.89 -7.13
C ILE A 59 -10.60 9.90 -6.95
N VAL A 60 -9.88 9.64 -8.03
CA VAL A 60 -8.62 8.88 -8.03
C VAL A 60 -7.49 9.84 -7.72
N SER A 61 -6.66 9.50 -6.73
CA SER A 61 -5.39 10.19 -6.49
C SER A 61 -4.24 9.31 -6.96
N THR A 62 -3.41 9.87 -7.82
CA THR A 62 -2.15 9.31 -8.27
C THR A 62 -1.11 9.64 -7.21
N GLN A 63 -0.67 8.64 -6.45
CA GLN A 63 0.38 8.85 -5.45
C GLN A 63 1.48 7.82 -5.67
N ARG A 64 2.67 8.30 -5.99
CA ARG A 64 3.89 7.51 -5.93
C ARG A 64 4.25 7.34 -4.46
N GLN A 65 4.26 6.10 -3.98
CA GLN A 65 4.68 5.83 -2.61
C GLN A 65 6.17 6.19 -2.46
N SER A 66 6.51 7.06 -1.50
CA SER A 66 7.91 7.33 -1.18
C SER A 66 8.52 6.05 -0.60
N ARG A 67 9.50 5.50 -1.31
CA ARG A 67 10.26 4.36 -0.82
C ARG A 67 11.22 4.85 0.25
N ASN A 68 10.77 4.86 1.50
CA ASN A 68 11.63 5.16 2.64
C ASN A 68 12.42 3.91 3.01
N TYR A 69 13.75 4.00 2.99
CA TYR A 69 14.60 2.98 3.58
C TYR A 69 14.69 3.25 5.07
N VAL A 70 14.24 2.29 5.89
CA VAL A 70 14.58 2.29 7.31
C VAL A 70 15.94 1.64 7.44
N ASP A 71 16.95 2.45 7.75
CA ASP A 71 18.24 1.91 8.16
C ASP A 71 18.05 1.25 9.52
N LEU A 72 17.76 -0.05 9.47
CA LEU A 72 17.83 -0.90 10.65
C LEU A 72 19.32 -1.08 10.91
N GLY A 73 19.92 -0.14 11.65
CA GLY A 73 21.34 -0.14 11.95
C GLY A 73 21.77 -1.41 12.68
N PHE A 74 22.06 -2.46 11.92
CA PHE A 74 22.73 -3.65 12.40
C PHE A 74 24.22 -3.35 12.42
N LYS A 75 24.78 -3.16 13.62
CA LYS A 75 26.23 -3.22 13.84
C LYS A 75 26.66 -4.66 13.62
N ALA A 76 27.04 -4.99 12.39
CA ALA A 76 27.66 -6.26 12.06
C ALA A 76 29.12 -6.24 12.53
N ASP A 77 29.45 -7.06 13.52
CA ASP A 77 30.81 -7.56 13.67
C ASP A 77 31.15 -8.43 12.44
N SER A 78 32.37 -8.24 11.93
CA SER A 78 32.83 -8.84 10.70
C SER A 78 33.01 -10.35 10.85
N GLN A 79 32.01 -11.14 10.45
CA GLN A 79 32.25 -12.52 10.02
C GLN A 79 31.51 -12.80 8.72
N SER A 80 32.34 -13.07 7.71
CA SER A 80 32.08 -13.46 6.33
C SER A 80 30.82 -14.30 6.11
N ILE A 81 30.01 -13.94 5.11
CA ILE A 81 29.12 -14.91 4.45
C ILE A 81 29.23 -14.78 2.94
N ALA A 82 29.50 -15.93 2.34
CA ALA A 82 29.65 -16.18 0.92
C ALA A 82 28.36 -15.96 0.14
N THR A 83 28.57 -15.82 -1.17
CA THR A 83 27.71 -16.11 -2.32
C THR A 83 26.40 -16.87 -2.02
N LEU A 84 25.27 -16.39 -2.56
CA LEU A 84 24.45 -17.07 -3.58
C LEU A 84 23.03 -16.47 -3.73
N ALA A 85 22.67 -16.30 -5.01
CA ALA A 85 21.39 -16.53 -5.68
C ALA A 85 20.05 -16.03 -5.09
N ALA A 86 19.24 -15.52 -6.02
CA ALA A 86 17.85 -15.13 -5.88
C ALA A 86 16.94 -16.30 -5.45
N GLU A 87 16.01 -16.02 -4.54
CA GLU A 87 14.68 -16.64 -4.48
C GLU A 87 13.77 -15.75 -3.62
N SER A 88 12.55 -15.49 -4.10
CA SER A 88 11.51 -14.79 -3.32
C SER A 88 10.82 -15.76 -2.37
N PRO A 89 10.67 -15.46 -1.07
CA PRO A 89 9.72 -16.18 -0.23
C PRO A 89 8.50 -15.31 0.10
N GLY A 90 7.34 -15.95 0.11
CA GLY A 90 6.07 -15.35 0.51
C GLY A 90 6.09 -14.78 1.93
N ILE A 91 5.10 -13.93 2.21
CA ILE A 91 4.88 -13.35 3.53
C ILE A 91 4.45 -14.46 4.49
N ALA A 92 5.42 -15.10 5.14
CA ALA A 92 5.21 -15.72 6.43
C ALA A 92 5.31 -14.61 7.49
N MET A 93 4.28 -14.43 8.31
CA MET A 93 4.40 -13.58 9.50
C MET A 93 5.41 -14.22 10.45
N PRO A 94 6.53 -13.56 10.80
CA PRO A 94 7.37 -14.04 11.88
C PRO A 94 6.62 -13.79 13.20
N LEU A 95 6.07 -14.85 13.78
CA LEU A 95 5.56 -14.86 15.15
C LEU A 95 6.73 -15.00 16.13
N ASP A 96 7.70 -14.10 16.03
CA ASP A 96 8.89 -14.02 16.89
C ASP A 96 8.94 -12.67 17.61
N LYS A 97 7.78 -12.12 17.99
CA LYS A 97 7.76 -11.16 19.10
C LYS A 97 7.75 -11.99 20.38
N PRO A 98 8.78 -11.91 21.24
CA PRO A 98 8.74 -12.60 22.51
C PRO A 98 7.48 -12.16 23.25
N PRO A 99 6.75 -13.08 23.91
CA PRO A 99 5.61 -12.70 24.73
C PRO A 99 6.09 -11.65 25.72
N VAL A 100 5.32 -10.58 25.84
CA VAL A 100 5.54 -9.51 26.82
C VAL A 100 5.81 -10.15 28.18
N CYS A 101 6.87 -9.70 28.86
CA CYS A 101 7.33 -10.32 30.09
C CYS A 101 6.24 -10.30 31.18
N LEU A 102 6.24 -11.25 32.12
CA LEU A 102 5.20 -11.35 33.16
C LEU A 102 5.12 -10.07 34.00
N GLU A 103 6.26 -9.42 34.27
CA GLU A 103 6.32 -8.10 34.92
C GLU A 103 5.73 -6.99 34.06
N CYS A 104 6.04 -6.97 32.76
CA CYS A 104 5.51 -6.02 31.80
C CYS A 104 3.97 -6.12 31.69
N LEU A 105 3.45 -7.35 31.72
CA LEU A 105 2.01 -7.65 31.73
C LEU A 105 1.33 -7.16 33.02
N LEU A 106 1.96 -7.41 34.18
CA LEU A 106 1.44 -6.97 35.47
C LEU A 106 1.48 -5.44 35.64
N SER A 107 2.53 -4.77 35.15
CA SER A 107 2.61 -3.30 35.14
C SER A 107 1.53 -2.68 34.25
N GLY A 108 1.30 -3.22 33.04
CA GLY A 108 0.27 -2.72 32.13
C GLY A 108 -1.17 -2.95 32.63
N ALA A 109 -1.40 -4.04 33.38
CA ALA A 109 -2.70 -4.32 33.99
C ALA A 109 -3.02 -3.37 35.17
N GLY A 110 -2.00 -2.83 35.84
CA GLY A 110 -2.17 -1.89 36.95
C GLY A 110 -2.62 -0.48 36.52
N GLU A 111 -2.26 -0.04 35.30
CA GLU A 111 -2.60 1.30 34.79
C GLU A 111 -3.96 1.35 34.07
N GLY A 112 -4.51 0.20 33.68
CA GLY A 112 -5.76 0.07 32.94
C GLY A 112 -6.98 -0.23 33.82
N ALA A 113 -7.30 0.64 34.79
CA ALA A 113 -8.55 0.48 35.53
C ALA A 113 -9.76 0.73 34.59
N PRO A 114 -10.73 -0.20 34.49
CA PRO A 114 -11.96 0.05 33.74
C PRO A 114 -12.78 1.09 34.52
N LEU A 115 -13.16 2.18 33.85
CA LEU A 115 -14.12 3.16 34.35
C LEU A 115 -15.53 2.53 34.37
N LEU A 116 -15.75 1.53 35.24
CA LEU A 116 -17.08 1.00 35.52
C LEU A 116 -17.80 1.98 36.46
N SER A 117 -18.31 3.06 35.86
CA SER A 117 -19.26 3.96 36.52
C SER A 117 -20.58 3.20 36.71
N ARG A 118 -20.90 2.84 37.95
CA ARG A 118 -22.26 2.45 38.33
C ARG A 118 -23.01 3.70 38.80
N ARG A 119 -24.23 3.84 38.29
CA ARG A 119 -25.22 4.90 38.56
C ARG A 119 -25.51 5.08 40.04
#